data_AF-A0A920M561-F1
#
_entry.id   AF-A0A920M561-F1
#
_cell.length_a   1.000
_cell.length_b   1.000
_cell.length_c   1.000
_cell.angle_alpha   90.00
_cell.angle_beta   90.00
_cell.angle_gamma   90.00
#
_symmetry.space_group_name_H-M   'P 1'
#
loop_
_entity.id
_entity.type
_entity.pdbx_description
1 polymer ?
#
loop_
_entity_poly.entity_id
_entity_poly.type
_entity_poly.pdbx_seq_one_letter_code
_entity_poly.pdbx_strand_id
1 'polypeptide(L)' 'MVINSEVTEKEIQEFCSKSIASFKIPEKIHFAGELPRTGTGKIQRRNVAKHFAE' A
#
# COMPACT_ATOMS: atom_id res chain seq x y z
N MET A 1 -7.96 19.97 -3.38
CA MET A 1 -7.57 19.55 -4.74
C MET A 1 -7.10 18.11 -4.64
N VAL A 2 -7.72 17.18 -5.39
CA VAL A 2 -7.15 15.84 -5.58
C VAL A 2 -6.43 15.91 -6.91
N ILE A 3 -5.10 15.95 -6.86
CA ILE A 3 -4.27 15.84 -8.06
C ILE A 3 -4.33 14.39 -8.52
N ASN A 4 -4.77 14.17 -9.76
CA ASN A 4 -4.86 12.84 -10.38
C ASN A 4 -3.51 12.48 -11.01
N SER A 5 -2.44 12.68 -10.24
CA SER A 5 -1.07 12.41 -10.65
C SER A 5 -0.70 11.00 -10.22
N GLU A 6 0.00 10.27 -11.09
CA GLU A 6 0.58 8.97 -10.74
C GLU A 6 1.55 9.17 -9.56
N VAL A 7 1.32 8.41 -8.49
CA VAL A 7 2.15 8.46 -7.28
C VAL A 7 3.16 7.33 -7.35
N THR A 8 4.40 7.65 -6.99
CA THR A 8 5.51 6.70 -6.92
C THR A 8 5.70 6.14 -5.51
N GLU A 9 6.34 4.97 -5.40
CA GLU A 9 6.69 4.38 -4.11
C GLU A 9 7.54 5.32 -3.25
N LYS A 10 8.50 6.02 -3.89
CA LYS A 10 9.41 6.95 -3.23
C LYS A 10 8.68 8.13 -2.59
N GLU A 11 7.68 8.68 -3.28
CA GLU A 11 6.87 9.79 -2.75
C GLU A 11 6.08 9.36 -1.52
N ILE A 12 5.54 8.14 -1.50
CA ILE A 12 4.83 7.61 -0.34
C ILE A 12 5.81 7.37 0.82
N GLN A 13 6.99 6.80 0.55
CA GLN A 13 8.01 6.62 1.59
C GLN A 13 8.48 7.95 2.18
N GLU A 14 8.70 8.97 1.34
CA GLU A 14 9.09 10.31 1.78
C GLU A 14 7.96 11.01 2.55
N PHE A 15 6.71 10.78 2.16
CA PHE A 15 5.55 11.24 2.93
C PHE A 15 5.53 10.60 4.33
N CYS A 16 5.72 9.28 4.40
CA CYS A 16 5.80 8.57 5.67
C CYS A 16 6.99 9.07 6.52
N SER A 17 8.17 9.29 5.94
CA SER A 17 9.35 9.73 6.70
C SER A 17 9.17 11.08 7.40
N LYS A 18 8.26 11.93 6.92
CA LYS A 18 7.93 13.23 7.52
C LYS A 18 6.99 13.11 8.73
N SER A 19 6.26 12.00 8.86
CA SER A 19 5.20 11.85 9.88
C SER A 19 5.42 10.69 10.86
N ILE A 20 6.22 9.69 10.50
CA ILE A 20 6.48 8.50 11.32
C ILE A 20 7.97 8.20 11.42
N ALA A 21 8.35 7.45 12.47
CA ALA A 21 9.72 7.01 12.68
C ALA A 21 10.19 6.08 11.55
N SER A 22 11.50 6.11 11.26
CA SER A 22 12.12 5.40 10.13
C SER A 22 11.79 3.91 10.05
N PHE A 23 11.71 3.22 11.19
CA PHE A 23 11.39 1.78 11.25
C PHE A 23 9.93 1.44 10.92
N LYS A 24 9.03 2.43 10.85
CA LYS A 24 7.62 2.24 10.47
C LYS A 24 7.37 2.54 8.99
N ILE A 25 8.38 3.04 8.27
CA ILE A 25 8.26 3.31 6.84
C ILE A 25 8.20 1.97 6.10
N PRO A 26 7.21 1.74 5.23
CA PRO A 26 7.12 0.52 4.45
C PRO A 26 8.32 0.36 3.51
N GLU A 27 8.94 -0.82 3.53
CA GLU A 27 10.08 -1.14 2.64
C GLU A 27 9.62 -1.35 1.19
N LYS A 28 8.47 -1.98 1.00
CA LYS A 28 7.86 -2.26 -0.32
C LYS A 28 6.44 -1.72 -0.36
N ILE A 29 6.06 -1.12 -1.49
CA ILE A 29 4.73 -0.57 -1.71
C ILE A 29 4.23 -1.09 -3.05
N HIS A 30 3.15 -1.87 -3.02
CA HIS A 30 2.53 -2.39 -4.24
C HIS A 30 1.27 -1.60 -4.57
N PHE A 31 1.21 -1.07 -5.77
CA PHE A 31 -0.01 -0.46 -6.32
C PHE A 31 -0.85 -1.54 -6.98
N ALA A 32 -2.08 -1.71 -6.51
CA ALA A 32 -3.02 -2.69 -7.03
C ALA A 32 -4.35 -2.03 -7.35
N GLY A 33 -4.94 -2.39 -8.50
CA GLY A 33 -6.27 -1.91 -8.89
C GLY A 33 -7.37 -2.44 -7.99
N GLU A 34 -7.20 -3.64 -7.42
CA GLU A 34 -8.06 -4.15 -6.37
C GLU A 34 -7.29 -4.94 -5.31
N LEU A 35 -7.92 -5.09 -4.14
CA LEU A 35 -7.44 -5.97 -3.08
C LEU A 35 -8.29 -7.24 -3.03
N PRO A 36 -7.69 -8.42 -2.82
CA PRO A 36 -8.42 -9.67 -2.58
C PRO A 36 -9.47 -9.51 -1.48
N ARG A 37 -10.74 -9.66 -1.84
CA ARG A 37 -11.90 -9.56 -0.94
C ARG A 37 -12.62 -10.89 -0.79
N THR A 38 -13.36 -11.07 0.30
CA THR A 38 -14.30 -12.19 0.47
C THR A 38 -15.55 -11.97 -0.38
N GLY A 39 -16.40 -12.99 -0.54
CA GLY A 39 -17.72 -12.83 -1.18
C GLY A 39 -18.65 -11.84 -0.47
N THR A 40 -18.29 -11.38 0.73
CA THR A 40 -18.97 -10.31 1.50
C THR A 40 -18.22 -8.98 1.47
N GLY A 41 -17.19 -8.83 0.63
CA GLY A 41 -16.45 -7.58 0.42
C GLY A 41 -15.36 -7.26 1.46
N LYS A 42 -15.13 -8.11 2.47
CA LYS A 42 -14.09 -7.92 3.49
C LYS A 42 -12.71 -8.23 2.92
N ILE A 43 -11.69 -7.44 3.29
CA ILE A 43 -10.31 -7.67 2.84
C ILE A 43 -9.77 -8.96 3.44
N GLN A 44 -9.26 -9.85 2.60
CA GLN A 44 -8.64 -11.11 3.02
C GLN A 44 -7.15 -10.91 3.26
N ARG A 45 -6.76 -10.40 4.44
CA ARG A 45 -5.36 -10.06 4.78
C ARG A 45 -4.36 -11.18 4.47
N ARG A 46 -4.73 -12.45 4.72
CA ARG A 46 -3.87 -13.61 4.43
C ARG A 46 -3.63 -13.81 2.94
N ASN A 47 -4.66 -13.57 2.12
CA ASN A 47 -4.54 -13.71 0.66
C ASN A 47 -3.84 -12.49 0.06
N VAL A 48 -4.08 -11.28 0.60
CA VAL A 48 -3.31 -10.08 0.27
C VAL A 48 -1.83 -10.34 0.52
N ALA A 49 -1.47 -10.81 1.73
CA ALA A 49 -0.08 -11.11 2.07
C ALA A 49 0.55 -12.12 1.10
N LYS A 50 -0.17 -13.18 0.71
CA LYS A 50 0.31 -14.14 -0.30
C LYS A 50 0.44 -13.54 -1.69
N HIS A 51 -0.52 -12.73 -2.12
CA HIS A 51 -0.60 -12.17 -3.47
C HIS A 51 0.53 -11.17 -3.76
N PHE A 52 1.05 -10.51 -2.72
CA PHE A 52 2.14 -9.52 -2.83
C PHE A 52 3.45 -9.99 -2.16
N ALA A 53 3.56 -11.28 -1.77
CA ALA A 53 4.78 -11.83 -1.17
C ALA A 53 5.73 -12.50 -2.19
N GLU A 54 5.29 -12.64 -3.45
CA GLU A 54 6.13 -13.03 -4.59
C GLU A 54 6.68 -11.79 -5.29
#